data_AF-A0A1H9TN97-F1
#
_entry.id   AF-A0A1H9TN97-F1
#
_cell.length_a   1.000
_cell.length_b   1.000
_cell.length_c   1.000
_cell.angle_alpha   90.00
_cell.angle_beta   90.00
_cell.angle_gamma   90.00
#
_symmetry.space_group_name_H-M   'P 1'
#
loop_
_entity.id
_entity.type
_entity.pdbx_description
1 polymer ?
#
loop_
_entity_poly.entity_id
_entity_poly.type
_entity_poly.pdbx_seq_one_letter_code
_entity_poly.pdbx_strand_id
1 'polypeptide(L)'
;MTAKTLVLLVVAAAAAVTGTSALENRPDARTSPAAPGARLVTETQVGAAAAVPELDLLHPRAQRPRAVASQTQALQVPRPTSRTGAGGSASRPGASPTTRARAPQHVVKQRPATPTRSTTARRPAATQDSPATPRAATRPKPSGVTGPTGWPALNAAIARIPGYRPGGITWTVSSRYGHWGATDMATGWIYISPSVSPGVLDSVVRHEYAHIVTVRAYAGDWRTAKQAANVTFGGTGRTGVERAADCMARALGASFTQYTSCGRADWQAAAGRLLAGRRL
;
A
#
# COMPACT_ATOMS: atom_id res chain seq x y z
N MET A 1 -34.70 -41.54 -18.02
CA MET A 1 -33.70 -40.69 -18.72
C MET A 1 -32.74 -40.16 -17.67
N THR A 2 -31.61 -40.83 -17.50
CA THR A 2 -30.62 -40.60 -16.43
C THR A 2 -29.48 -39.75 -16.97
N ALA A 3 -29.36 -38.51 -16.46
CA ALA A 3 -28.26 -37.62 -16.81
C ALA A 3 -27.02 -37.96 -15.96
N LYS A 4 -25.93 -38.32 -16.64
CA LYS A 4 -24.62 -38.58 -16.04
C LYS A 4 -23.93 -37.26 -15.69
N THR A 5 -23.55 -37.11 -14.42
CA THR A 5 -22.70 -36.03 -13.91
C THR A 5 -21.24 -36.34 -14.26
N LEU A 6 -20.61 -35.48 -15.06
CA LEU A 6 -19.17 -35.54 -15.36
C LEU A 6 -18.42 -34.70 -14.32
N VAL A 7 -17.64 -35.36 -13.46
CA VAL A 7 -16.71 -34.71 -12.52
C VAL A 7 -15.36 -34.58 -13.23
N LEU A 8 -14.93 -33.36 -13.53
CA LEU A 8 -13.59 -33.09 -14.03
C LEU A 8 -12.64 -32.87 -12.84
N LEU A 9 -11.79 -33.86 -12.58
CA LEU A 9 -10.66 -33.77 -11.68
C LEU A 9 -9.50 -33.13 -12.45
N VAL A 10 -9.03 -31.95 -12.05
CA VAL A 10 -7.78 -31.37 -12.57
C VAL A 10 -6.73 -31.50 -11.47
N VAL A 11 -5.81 -32.44 -11.67
CA VAL A 11 -4.56 -32.58 -10.93
C VAL A 11 -3.55 -31.64 -11.57
N ALA A 12 -3.03 -30.67 -10.81
CA ALA A 12 -1.89 -29.86 -11.24
C ALA A 12 -0.68 -30.20 -10.36
N ALA A 13 0.35 -30.72 -11.01
CA ALA A 13 1.62 -31.14 -10.45
C ALA A 13 2.44 -29.94 -9.94
N ALA A 14 2.98 -30.06 -8.73
CA ALA A 14 4.00 -29.15 -8.21
C ALA A 14 5.38 -29.59 -8.73
N ALA A 15 6.02 -28.75 -9.54
CA ALA A 15 7.44 -28.86 -9.83
C ALA A 15 8.22 -28.14 -8.73
N ALA A 16 8.93 -28.92 -7.91
CA ALA A 16 9.92 -28.43 -6.96
C ALA A 16 11.19 -28.02 -7.71
N VAL A 17 11.62 -26.77 -7.55
CA VAL A 17 12.98 -26.34 -7.90
C VAL A 17 13.78 -26.26 -6.61
N THR A 18 14.52 -27.33 -6.33
CA THR A 18 15.61 -27.37 -5.37
C THR A 18 16.85 -26.73 -6.01
N GLY A 19 17.20 -25.51 -5.60
CA GLY A 19 18.50 -24.91 -5.87
C GLY A 19 19.43 -25.15 -4.69
N THR A 20 20.33 -26.11 -4.82
CA THR A 20 21.47 -26.33 -3.92
C THR A 20 22.59 -25.36 -4.29
N SER A 21 22.98 -24.48 -3.37
CA SER A 21 24.29 -23.82 -3.44
C SER A 21 25.17 -24.43 -2.36
N ALA A 22 26.05 -25.33 -2.81
CA ALA A 22 27.24 -25.72 -2.09
C ALA A 22 28.19 -24.51 -2.05
N LEU A 23 28.64 -24.15 -0.85
CA LEU A 23 29.83 -23.34 -0.67
C LEU A 23 30.78 -24.10 0.25
N GLU A 24 31.94 -24.39 -0.32
CA GLU A 24 33.09 -25.06 0.24
C GLU A 24 33.54 -24.45 1.57
N ASN A 25 33.72 -25.34 2.55
CA ASN A 25 34.52 -25.10 3.74
C ASN A 25 36.00 -25.22 3.38
N ARG A 26 36.79 -24.19 3.68
CA ARG A 26 38.22 -24.34 3.92
C ARG A 26 38.65 -23.47 5.11
N PRO A 27 39.29 -24.04 6.14
CA PRO A 27 39.78 -23.28 7.27
C PRO A 27 41.22 -22.84 7.01
N ASP A 28 41.56 -21.60 7.34
CA ASP A 28 42.91 -21.26 7.77
C ASP A 28 42.84 -20.15 8.82
N ALA A 29 43.34 -20.49 9.99
CA ALA A 29 43.49 -19.63 11.14
C ALA A 29 44.88 -18.98 11.12
N ARG A 30 44.94 -17.66 11.39
CA ARG A 30 46.11 -16.96 11.97
C ARG A 30 45.72 -15.57 12.49
N THR A 31 45.51 -15.49 13.80
CA THR A 31 46.04 -14.56 14.83
C THR A 31 46.29 -13.06 14.53
N SER A 32 45.45 -12.20 15.16
CA SER A 32 45.70 -10.92 15.92
C SER A 32 46.38 -9.66 15.30
N PRO A 33 46.31 -8.44 15.90
CA PRO A 33 45.38 -7.85 16.90
C PRO A 33 44.80 -6.43 16.58
N ALA A 34 43.74 -6.07 17.31
CA ALA A 34 43.28 -4.75 17.82
C ALA A 34 43.55 -3.42 17.05
N ALA A 35 42.47 -2.73 16.66
CA ALA A 35 42.34 -1.27 16.69
C ALA A 35 40.85 -0.84 16.79
N PRO A 36 40.51 0.28 17.47
CA PRO A 36 39.13 0.60 17.85
C PRO A 36 38.37 1.47 16.83
N GLY A 37 37.11 1.10 16.59
CA GLY A 37 35.98 2.04 16.70
C GLY A 37 35.70 3.02 15.56
N ALA A 38 35.51 2.55 14.32
CA ALA A 38 34.77 3.31 13.31
C ALA A 38 33.31 2.81 13.26
N ARG A 39 32.37 3.60 13.78
CA ARG A 39 30.92 3.36 13.60
C ARG A 39 30.56 3.54 12.14
N LEU A 40 30.40 2.42 11.43
CA LEU A 40 29.75 2.37 10.13
C LEU A 40 28.26 2.67 10.35
N VAL A 41 27.78 3.80 9.84
CA VAL A 41 26.35 4.05 9.67
C VAL A 41 25.93 3.23 8.45
N THR A 42 25.37 2.04 8.69
CA THR A 42 24.66 1.29 7.66
C THR A 42 23.37 2.05 7.35
N GLU A 43 23.42 2.86 6.30
CA GLU A 43 22.23 3.28 5.58
C GLU A 43 21.58 2.01 5.03
N THR A 44 20.53 1.55 5.70
CA THR A 44 19.69 0.44 5.24
C THR A 44 19.00 0.90 3.96
N GLN A 45 19.66 0.65 2.84
CA GLN A 45 19.05 0.66 1.52
C GLN A 45 17.93 -0.38 1.56
N VAL A 46 16.69 0.09 1.62
CA VAL A 46 15.51 -0.77 1.47
C VAL A 46 15.60 -1.35 0.07
N GLY A 47 15.95 -2.62 0.00
CA GLY A 47 16.12 -3.34 -1.25
C GLY A 47 14.88 -3.15 -2.12
N ALA A 48 15.11 -2.83 -3.39
CA ALA A 48 14.09 -2.85 -4.41
C ALA A 48 13.36 -4.19 -4.31
N ALA A 49 12.09 -4.16 -3.95
CA ALA A 49 11.24 -5.33 -3.93
C ALA A 49 11.34 -5.98 -5.31
N ALA A 50 11.72 -7.26 -5.33
CA ALA A 50 11.74 -8.07 -6.54
C ALA A 50 10.42 -7.88 -7.30
N ALA A 51 10.51 -7.70 -8.61
CA ALA A 51 9.36 -7.59 -9.49
C ALA A 51 8.49 -8.86 -9.33
N VAL A 52 7.46 -8.76 -8.50
CA VAL A 52 6.46 -9.80 -8.33
C VAL A 52 5.71 -9.88 -9.67
N PRO A 53 5.49 -11.09 -10.23
CA PRO A 53 4.75 -11.23 -11.48
C PRO A 53 3.39 -10.52 -11.36
N GLU A 54 3.07 -9.80 -12.41
CA GLU A 54 1.86 -9.03 -12.61
C GLU A 54 0.64 -9.95 -12.49
N LEU A 55 0.11 -10.11 -11.28
CA LEU A 55 -1.28 -10.49 -11.08
C LEU A 55 -2.12 -9.27 -11.44
N ASP A 56 -2.20 -8.99 -12.74
CA ASP A 56 -3.39 -8.38 -13.33
C ASP A 56 -4.48 -9.42 -13.10
N LEU A 57 -5.06 -9.41 -11.89
CA LEU A 57 -6.24 -10.20 -11.53
C LEU A 57 -7.45 -9.61 -12.27
N LEU A 58 -7.34 -9.52 -13.59
CA LEU A 58 -8.45 -9.67 -14.48
C LEU A 58 -8.98 -11.08 -14.25
N HIS A 59 -9.80 -11.24 -13.21
CA HIS A 59 -10.73 -12.35 -13.17
C HIS A 59 -11.44 -12.37 -14.52
N PRO A 60 -11.50 -13.53 -15.22
CA PRO A 60 -12.32 -13.63 -16.40
C PRO A 60 -13.74 -13.24 -16.00
N ARG A 61 -14.17 -12.11 -16.55
CA ARG A 61 -15.50 -11.55 -16.35
C ARG A 61 -16.48 -12.68 -16.65
N ALA A 62 -17.18 -13.19 -15.64
CA ALA A 62 -18.37 -13.98 -15.88
C ALA A 62 -19.31 -13.06 -16.67
N GLN A 63 -19.36 -13.28 -17.99
CA GLN A 63 -20.20 -12.54 -18.89
C GLN A 63 -21.64 -12.81 -18.46
N ARG A 64 -22.24 -11.85 -17.76
CA ARG A 64 -23.70 -11.82 -17.64
C ARG A 64 -24.24 -11.72 -19.07
N PRO A 65 -25.14 -12.60 -19.51
CA PRO A 65 -25.79 -12.44 -20.80
C PRO A 65 -26.54 -11.11 -20.79
N ARG A 66 -26.06 -10.16 -21.59
CA ARG A 66 -26.82 -8.96 -21.93
C ARG A 66 -27.93 -9.41 -22.87
N ALA A 67 -29.17 -9.28 -22.40
CA ALA A 67 -30.33 -9.34 -23.27
C ALA A 67 -30.16 -8.31 -24.40
N VAL A 68 -30.36 -8.80 -25.61
CA VAL A 68 -30.30 -8.08 -26.87
C VAL A 68 -31.54 -7.19 -26.98
N ALA A 69 -31.34 -5.90 -27.18
CA ALA A 69 -32.32 -5.05 -27.85
C ALA A 69 -31.56 -4.02 -28.70
N SER A 70 -31.68 -4.21 -30.01
CA SER A 70 -31.16 -3.40 -31.08
C SER A 70 -31.73 -1.98 -31.07
N GLN A 71 -30.91 -0.97 -31.37
CA GLN A 71 -31.25 -0.05 -32.46
C GLN A 71 -30.05 0.78 -32.93
N THR A 72 -29.89 0.70 -34.24
CA THR A 72 -28.97 1.39 -35.15
C THR A 72 -29.12 2.90 -35.11
N GLN A 73 -28.00 3.64 -35.17
CA GLN A 73 -27.83 4.74 -36.13
C GLN A 73 -26.34 5.04 -36.30
N ALA A 74 -25.85 4.80 -37.51
CA ALA A 74 -24.49 5.11 -37.93
C ALA A 74 -24.41 6.58 -38.34
N LEU A 75 -23.56 7.36 -37.65
CA LEU A 75 -23.02 8.60 -38.21
C LEU A 75 -21.60 8.33 -38.71
N GLN A 76 -21.45 8.51 -40.02
CA GLN A 76 -20.18 8.52 -40.73
C GLN A 76 -19.37 9.75 -40.30
N VAL A 77 -18.09 9.56 -39.98
CA VAL A 77 -17.13 10.65 -39.79
C VAL A 77 -15.95 10.42 -40.75
N PRO A 78 -15.52 11.45 -41.50
CA PRO A 78 -14.50 11.32 -42.54
C PRO A 78 -13.09 11.07 -41.97
N ARG A 79 -12.36 10.27 -42.75
CA ARG A 79 -10.96 9.85 -42.58
C ARG A 79 -10.00 11.00 -42.93
N PRO A 80 -9.14 11.47 -42.02
CA PRO A 80 -8.05 12.37 -42.40
C PRO A 80 -6.90 11.57 -43.02
N THR A 81 -6.45 12.08 -44.16
CA THR A 81 -5.37 11.62 -45.03
C THR A 81 -4.00 11.70 -44.36
N SER A 82 -3.20 10.65 -44.57
CA SER A 82 -1.76 10.61 -44.35
C SER A 82 -1.06 11.74 -45.11
N ARG A 83 -0.27 12.57 -44.40
CA ARG A 83 0.69 13.49 -45.04
C ARG A 83 2.10 13.02 -44.72
N THR A 84 2.70 12.44 -45.75
CA THR A 84 4.12 12.20 -45.95
C THR A 84 4.90 13.51 -45.79
N GLY A 85 5.93 13.50 -44.96
CA GLY A 85 6.87 14.62 -44.78
C GLY A 85 8.25 14.06 -44.52
N ALA A 86 9.03 13.96 -45.59
CA ALA A 86 10.43 13.63 -45.58
C ALA A 86 11.29 14.84 -45.19
N GLY A 87 12.48 14.57 -44.66
CA GLY A 87 13.64 15.46 -44.78
C GLY A 87 14.03 16.21 -43.50
N GLY A 88 15.28 16.00 -43.07
CA GLY A 88 15.92 16.90 -42.10
C GLY A 88 17.03 16.30 -41.26
N SER A 89 18.09 15.78 -41.89
CA SER A 89 19.39 15.60 -41.24
C SER A 89 19.92 16.94 -40.70
N ALA A 90 20.35 16.98 -39.44
CA ALA A 90 21.41 17.89 -38.99
C ALA A 90 22.02 17.37 -37.67
N SER A 91 23.24 16.82 -37.81
CA SER A 91 24.17 16.56 -36.74
C SER A 91 24.52 17.84 -35.98
N ARG A 92 24.64 17.75 -34.65
CA ARG A 92 25.44 18.71 -33.88
C ARG A 92 25.97 18.07 -32.59
N PRO A 93 27.29 17.85 -32.46
CA PRO A 93 27.93 17.56 -31.19
C PRO A 93 28.29 18.88 -30.50
N GLY A 94 27.98 19.00 -29.21
CA GLY A 94 28.32 20.17 -28.41
C GLY A 94 28.50 19.77 -26.95
N ALA A 95 29.75 19.84 -26.50
CA ALA A 95 30.23 19.42 -25.19
C ALA A 95 29.81 20.37 -24.05
N SER A 96 29.67 19.78 -22.84
CA SER A 96 30.10 20.20 -21.49
C SER A 96 29.93 21.66 -21.03
N PRO A 97 29.47 21.91 -19.77
CA PRO A 97 30.33 21.64 -18.60
C PRO A 97 29.64 21.10 -17.34
N THR A 98 30.38 20.23 -16.66
CA THR A 98 30.20 19.82 -15.26
C THR A 98 30.61 20.97 -14.32
N THR A 99 29.64 21.71 -13.79
CA THR A 99 29.84 22.60 -12.64
C THR A 99 29.61 21.82 -11.34
N ARG A 100 30.70 21.44 -10.70
CA ARG A 100 30.74 20.85 -9.35
C ARG A 100 30.48 21.94 -8.32
N ALA A 101 29.23 22.09 -7.89
CA ALA A 101 28.87 22.96 -6.78
C ALA A 101 29.35 22.34 -5.45
N ARG A 102 30.25 23.05 -4.77
CA ARG A 102 30.79 22.72 -3.45
C ARG A 102 29.75 23.10 -2.39
N ALA A 103 29.15 22.12 -1.72
CA ALA A 103 28.26 22.37 -0.59
C ALA A 103 29.05 22.87 0.63
N PRO A 104 28.53 23.86 1.39
CA PRO A 104 29.12 24.28 2.65
C PRO A 104 28.92 23.21 3.74
N GLN A 105 29.98 22.94 4.49
CA GLN A 105 29.91 22.08 5.68
C GLN A 105 29.21 22.83 6.81
N HIS A 106 28.01 22.39 7.17
CA HIS A 106 27.33 22.86 8.38
C HIS A 106 27.99 22.22 9.61
N VAL A 107 28.61 23.06 10.43
CA VAL A 107 29.09 22.73 11.78
C VAL A 107 27.87 22.50 12.68
N VAL A 108 27.63 21.24 13.06
CA VAL A 108 26.62 20.88 14.07
C VAL A 108 27.19 21.17 15.46
N LYS A 109 26.73 22.25 16.10
CA LYS A 109 26.92 22.47 17.54
C LYS A 109 26.14 21.39 18.30
N GLN A 110 26.84 20.43 18.89
CA GLN A 110 26.26 19.50 19.86
C GLN A 110 25.77 20.28 21.09
N ARG A 111 24.47 20.13 21.39
CA ARG A 111 23.84 20.68 22.58
C ARG A 111 24.05 19.69 23.75
N PRO A 112 24.51 20.13 24.93
CA PRO A 112 24.64 19.26 26.09
C PRO A 112 23.27 18.72 26.54
N ALA A 113 23.23 17.43 26.87
CA ALA A 113 22.06 16.77 27.43
C ALA A 113 21.85 17.18 28.89
N THR A 114 20.66 17.69 29.22
CA THR A 114 20.23 17.96 30.59
C THR A 114 19.70 16.68 31.23
N PRO A 115 20.23 16.22 32.38
CA PRO A 115 19.65 15.09 33.11
C PRO A 115 18.43 15.55 33.91
N THR A 116 17.26 14.98 33.61
CA THR A 116 16.04 15.21 34.39
C THR A 116 15.99 14.23 35.57
N ARG A 117 16.04 14.80 36.77
CA ARG A 117 16.02 14.18 38.10
C ARG A 117 14.65 13.57 38.40
N SER A 118 14.62 12.27 38.70
CA SER A 118 13.44 11.59 39.25
C SER A 118 13.20 12.02 40.70
N THR A 119 12.07 12.68 40.96
CA THR A 119 11.57 12.93 42.32
C THR A 119 10.50 11.91 42.67
N THR A 120 10.87 10.96 43.52
CA THR A 120 9.99 10.02 44.19
C THR A 120 9.18 10.78 45.25
N ALA A 121 7.90 11.03 44.99
CA ALA A 121 7.01 11.66 45.96
C ALA A 121 6.23 10.58 46.75
N ARG A 122 6.20 10.82 48.06
CA ARG A 122 5.83 9.92 49.15
C ARG A 122 4.31 9.75 49.26
N ARG A 123 3.92 8.49 49.42
CA ARG A 123 2.56 7.98 49.68
C ARG A 123 2.00 8.46 51.04
N PRO A 124 0.79 9.06 51.07
CA PRO A 124 -0.03 9.17 52.28
C PRO A 124 -0.81 7.87 52.54
N ALA A 125 -1.02 7.57 53.82
CA ALA A 125 -1.69 6.39 54.33
C ALA A 125 -3.21 6.59 54.48
N ALA A 126 -3.93 5.53 54.13
CA ALA A 126 -5.20 4.99 54.64
C ALA A 126 -6.31 5.92 55.16
N THR A 127 -7.48 5.79 54.53
CA THR A 127 -8.77 5.68 55.24
C THR A 127 -9.44 4.39 54.79
N GLN A 128 -9.71 3.48 55.73
CA GLN A 128 -10.42 2.23 55.50
C GLN A 128 -11.93 2.48 55.65
N ASP A 129 -12.62 2.65 54.53
CA ASP A 129 -14.08 2.62 54.48
C ASP A 129 -14.57 1.19 54.17
N SER A 130 -15.61 0.80 54.90
CA SER A 130 -16.25 -0.51 54.91
C SER A 130 -16.61 -1.04 53.51
N PRO A 131 -16.42 -2.34 53.23
CA PRO A 131 -16.76 -2.93 51.94
C PRO A 131 -18.28 -3.05 51.79
N ALA A 132 -18.89 -2.12 51.06
CA ALA A 132 -20.23 -2.30 50.53
C ALA A 132 -20.20 -3.48 49.54
N THR A 133 -21.05 -4.48 49.79
CA THR A 133 -21.21 -5.67 48.95
C THR A 133 -21.46 -5.22 47.50
N PRO A 134 -20.55 -5.50 46.54
CA PRO A 134 -20.74 -5.08 45.16
C PRO A 134 -21.94 -5.84 44.58
N ARG A 135 -23.06 -5.12 44.41
CA ARG A 135 -24.19 -5.57 43.61
C ARG A 135 -23.63 -6.02 42.27
N ALA A 136 -23.75 -7.32 41.96
CA ALA A 136 -23.23 -7.91 40.74
C ALA A 136 -23.76 -7.11 39.54
N ALA A 137 -22.93 -6.22 39.01
CA ALA A 137 -23.23 -5.49 37.80
C ALA A 137 -23.34 -6.56 36.72
N THR A 138 -24.55 -6.74 36.20
CA THR A 138 -24.81 -7.59 35.04
C THR A 138 -23.89 -7.12 33.93
N ARG A 139 -22.84 -7.91 33.67
CA ARG A 139 -21.83 -7.63 32.65
C ARG A 139 -22.58 -7.37 31.35
N PRO A 140 -22.49 -6.16 30.75
CA PRO A 140 -23.13 -5.90 29.48
C PRO A 140 -22.65 -6.96 28.50
N LYS A 141 -23.60 -7.74 27.96
CA LYS A 141 -23.32 -8.71 26.91
C LYS A 141 -22.65 -7.90 25.80
N PRO A 142 -21.41 -8.21 25.39
CA PRO A 142 -20.73 -7.42 24.36
C PRO A 142 -21.61 -7.46 23.13
N SER A 143 -22.25 -6.33 22.81
CA SER A 143 -22.94 -6.14 21.55
C SER A 143 -21.89 -6.38 20.49
N GLY A 144 -21.98 -7.53 19.80
CA GLY A 144 -21.00 -7.92 18.80
C GLY A 144 -20.80 -6.76 17.84
N VAL A 145 -19.55 -6.35 17.64
CA VAL A 145 -19.21 -5.27 16.71
C VAL A 145 -19.73 -5.67 15.34
N THR A 146 -20.86 -5.10 14.94
CA THR A 146 -21.43 -5.28 13.61
C THR A 146 -20.53 -4.56 12.62
N GLY A 147 -20.17 -5.25 11.55
CA GLY A 147 -19.33 -4.67 10.50
C GLY A 147 -19.23 -5.61 9.31
N PRO A 148 -18.56 -5.17 8.24
CA PRO A 148 -18.51 -5.91 6.98
C PRO A 148 -17.73 -7.22 7.07
N THR A 149 -17.02 -7.46 8.18
CA THR A 149 -16.24 -8.69 8.40
C THR A 149 -16.56 -9.33 9.74
N GLY A 150 -16.11 -10.59 9.93
CA GLY A 150 -16.10 -11.26 11.23
C GLY A 150 -14.97 -10.82 12.17
N TRP A 151 -14.14 -9.83 11.80
CA TRP A 151 -12.98 -9.39 12.58
C TRP A 151 -13.24 -8.01 13.22
N PRO A 152 -13.50 -7.93 14.53
CA PRO A 152 -13.87 -6.67 15.19
C PRO A 152 -12.82 -5.56 15.05
N ALA A 153 -11.53 -5.88 15.10
CA ALA A 153 -10.48 -4.87 14.97
C ALA A 153 -10.45 -4.22 13.58
N LEU A 154 -10.67 -5.02 12.53
CA LEU A 154 -10.81 -4.52 11.16
C LEU A 154 -12.07 -3.67 11.01
N ASN A 155 -13.21 -4.13 11.53
CA ASN A 155 -14.45 -3.35 11.49
C ASN A 155 -14.28 -1.99 12.19
N ALA A 156 -13.59 -1.95 13.33
CA ALA A 156 -13.27 -0.71 14.04
C ALA A 156 -12.34 0.20 13.22
N ALA A 157 -11.34 -0.35 12.51
CA ALA A 157 -10.48 0.43 11.61
C ALA A 157 -11.25 1.02 10.42
N ILE A 158 -12.13 0.23 9.79
CA ILE A 158 -12.98 0.68 8.68
C ILE A 158 -13.90 1.83 9.14
N ALA A 159 -14.52 1.70 10.32
CA ALA A 159 -15.40 2.73 10.88
C ALA A 159 -14.68 4.06 11.17
N ARG A 160 -13.35 4.05 11.33
CA ARG A 160 -12.53 5.25 11.56
C ARG A 160 -12.06 5.95 10.29
N ILE A 161 -12.34 5.42 9.10
CA ILE A 161 -11.99 6.08 7.84
C ILE A 161 -12.90 7.31 7.64
N PRO A 162 -12.38 8.55 7.61
CA PRO A 162 -13.18 9.74 7.38
C PRO A 162 -13.90 9.67 6.04
N GLY A 163 -15.20 9.95 6.03
CA GLY A 163 -15.99 9.99 4.81
C GLY A 163 -16.22 8.63 4.14
N TYR A 164 -15.96 7.52 4.82
CA TYR A 164 -16.15 6.17 4.26
C TYR A 164 -17.57 5.97 3.69
N ARG A 165 -17.60 5.37 2.50
CA ARG A 165 -18.82 4.98 1.78
C ARG A 165 -18.68 3.53 1.31
N PRO A 166 -19.55 2.61 1.74
CA PRO A 166 -19.42 1.18 1.43
C PRO A 166 -19.77 0.84 -0.02
N GLY A 167 -20.44 1.72 -0.78
CA GLY A 167 -21.03 1.40 -2.08
C GLY A 167 -20.04 0.72 -3.02
N GLY A 168 -20.22 -0.57 -3.29
CA GLY A 168 -19.35 -1.38 -4.16
C GLY A 168 -17.98 -1.75 -3.57
N ILE A 169 -17.81 -1.73 -2.24
CA ILE A 169 -16.60 -2.20 -1.55
C ILE A 169 -16.94 -3.44 -0.74
N THR A 170 -16.13 -4.49 -0.91
CA THR A 170 -16.22 -5.72 -0.12
C THR A 170 -14.94 -5.88 0.68
N TRP A 171 -15.05 -5.95 2.01
CA TRP A 171 -13.90 -6.24 2.88
C TRP A 171 -13.83 -7.74 3.16
N THR A 172 -12.63 -8.31 3.07
CA THR A 172 -12.38 -9.73 3.30
C THR A 172 -11.13 -9.92 4.15
N VAL A 173 -11.17 -10.82 5.12
CA VAL A 173 -9.97 -11.23 5.88
C VAL A 173 -9.32 -12.40 5.15
N SER A 174 -8.09 -12.22 4.66
CA SER A 174 -7.40 -13.27 3.90
C SER A 174 -5.89 -13.08 3.88
N SER A 175 -5.14 -14.17 4.08
CA SER A 175 -3.67 -14.21 3.92
C SER A 175 -3.21 -14.57 2.51
N ARG A 176 -4.13 -14.74 1.55
CA ARG A 176 -3.84 -15.39 0.24
C ARG A 176 -2.80 -14.69 -0.62
N TYR A 177 -2.46 -13.44 -0.31
CA TYR A 177 -1.55 -12.61 -1.09
C TYR A 177 -0.13 -12.50 -0.52
N GLY A 178 0.13 -13.07 0.67
CA GLY A 178 1.47 -12.96 1.28
C GLY A 178 1.88 -11.54 1.69
N HIS A 179 0.93 -10.61 1.72
CA HIS A 179 1.11 -9.20 2.12
C HIS A 179 0.04 -8.80 3.14
N TRP A 180 0.22 -7.65 3.80
CA TRP A 180 -0.72 -7.15 4.81
C TRP A 180 -2.07 -6.71 4.26
N GLY A 181 -2.08 -6.20 3.03
CA GLY A 181 -3.27 -5.76 2.32
C GLY A 181 -3.16 -6.04 0.83
N ALA A 182 -4.30 -6.14 0.16
CA ALA A 182 -4.41 -6.14 -1.28
C ALA A 182 -5.79 -5.62 -1.70
N THR A 183 -5.83 -4.91 -2.82
CA THR A 183 -7.06 -4.37 -3.40
C THR A 183 -7.23 -4.87 -4.82
N ASP A 184 -8.39 -5.46 -5.12
CA ASP A 184 -8.82 -5.75 -6.49
C ASP A 184 -9.60 -4.55 -7.02
N MET A 185 -8.95 -3.83 -7.93
CA MET A 185 -9.47 -2.58 -8.51
C MET A 185 -10.66 -2.81 -9.44
N ALA A 186 -10.83 -4.01 -9.99
CA ALA A 186 -11.91 -4.33 -10.91
C ALA A 186 -13.20 -4.69 -10.17
N THR A 187 -13.08 -5.36 -9.03
CA THR A 187 -14.23 -5.85 -8.26
C THR A 187 -14.57 -5.00 -7.04
N GLY A 188 -13.65 -4.16 -6.57
CA GLY A 188 -13.83 -3.39 -5.34
C GLY A 188 -13.56 -4.20 -4.07
N TRP A 189 -12.92 -5.36 -4.18
CA TRP A 189 -12.60 -6.18 -3.02
C TRP A 189 -11.30 -5.72 -2.37
N ILE A 190 -11.34 -5.57 -1.05
CA ILE A 190 -10.18 -5.27 -0.22
C ILE A 190 -9.94 -6.47 0.71
N TYR A 191 -8.73 -6.99 0.64
CA TYR A 191 -8.27 -8.12 1.43
C TYR A 191 -7.28 -7.62 2.48
N ILE A 192 -7.55 -7.92 3.74
CA ILE A 192 -6.63 -7.61 4.84
C ILE A 192 -6.16 -8.92 5.47
N SER A 193 -4.85 -9.08 5.63
CA SER A 193 -4.29 -10.26 6.29
C SER A 193 -4.62 -10.24 7.79
N PRO A 194 -5.01 -11.37 8.39
CA PRO A 194 -5.14 -11.48 9.84
C PRO A 194 -3.79 -11.34 10.58
N SER A 195 -2.65 -11.43 9.87
CA SER A 195 -1.31 -11.26 10.46
C SER A 195 -0.89 -9.80 10.64
N VAL A 196 -1.70 -8.84 10.22
CA VAL A 196 -1.39 -7.41 10.40
C VAL A 196 -1.36 -7.07 11.89
N SER A 197 -0.24 -6.49 12.33
CA SER A 197 -0.11 -6.05 13.71
C SER A 197 -1.16 -4.97 14.05
N PRO A 198 -1.81 -5.03 15.22
CA PRO A 198 -2.82 -4.04 15.61
C PRO A 198 -2.34 -2.59 15.53
N GLY A 199 -1.05 -2.33 15.76
CA GLY A 199 -0.47 -0.98 15.74
C GLY A 199 -0.41 -0.34 14.35
N VAL A 200 -0.48 -1.12 13.27
CA VAL A 200 -0.43 -0.61 11.88
C VAL A 200 -1.71 -0.91 11.09
N LEU A 201 -2.64 -1.70 11.64
CA LEU A 201 -3.88 -2.10 10.97
C LEU A 201 -4.67 -0.91 10.41
N ASP A 202 -4.79 0.17 11.18
CA ASP A 202 -5.50 1.38 10.74
C ASP A 202 -4.86 2.01 9.50
N SER A 203 -3.52 2.01 9.44
CA SER A 203 -2.76 2.54 8.30
C SER A 203 -2.92 1.66 7.06
N VAL A 204 -2.84 0.34 7.21
CA VAL A 204 -3.04 -0.61 6.10
C VAL A 204 -4.45 -0.48 5.52
N VAL A 205 -5.48 -0.42 6.38
CA VAL A 205 -6.87 -0.26 5.96
C VAL A 205 -7.10 1.01 5.14
N ARG A 206 -6.49 2.13 5.55
CA ARG A 206 -6.57 3.40 4.80
C ARG A 206 -5.83 3.34 3.46
N HIS A 207 -4.68 2.66 3.42
CA HIS A 207 -3.92 2.44 2.19
C HIS A 207 -4.75 1.68 1.16
N GLU A 208 -5.32 0.53 1.54
CA GLU A 208 -6.13 -0.26 0.63
C GLU A 208 -7.42 0.45 0.20
N TYR A 209 -8.05 1.21 1.11
CA TYR A 209 -9.18 2.04 0.74
C TYR A 209 -8.81 3.14 -0.28
N ALA A 210 -7.63 3.74 -0.15
CA ALA A 210 -7.16 4.79 -1.06
C ALA A 210 -6.97 4.29 -2.50
N HIS A 211 -6.60 3.03 -2.69
CA HIS A 211 -6.60 2.38 -4.00
C HIS A 211 -7.99 2.46 -4.65
N ILE A 212 -9.03 2.02 -3.95
CA ILE A 212 -10.42 2.08 -4.46
C ILE A 212 -10.84 3.50 -4.80
N VAL A 213 -10.55 4.48 -3.93
CA VAL A 213 -10.89 5.88 -4.17
C VAL A 213 -10.19 6.40 -5.44
N THR A 214 -8.92 6.03 -5.66
CA THR A 214 -8.17 6.41 -6.85
C THR A 214 -8.88 5.93 -8.11
N VAL A 215 -9.27 4.66 -8.21
CA VAL A 215 -9.94 4.14 -9.43
C VAL A 215 -11.34 4.70 -9.60
N ARG A 216 -12.06 5.02 -8.52
CA ARG A 216 -13.37 5.68 -8.60
C ARG A 216 -13.31 7.07 -9.19
N ALA A 217 -12.28 7.86 -8.90
CA ALA A 217 -12.07 9.16 -9.54
C ALA A 217 -11.98 9.03 -11.08
N TYR A 218 -11.59 7.85 -11.58
CA TYR A 218 -11.54 7.51 -13.01
C TYR A 218 -12.69 6.62 -13.47
N ALA A 219 -13.81 6.57 -12.74
CA ALA A 219 -14.99 5.79 -13.09
C ALA A 219 -14.71 4.29 -13.35
N GLY A 220 -13.72 3.71 -12.66
CA GLY A 220 -13.34 2.31 -12.83
C GLY A 220 -12.22 2.07 -13.84
N ASP A 221 -11.77 3.09 -14.58
CA ASP A 221 -10.67 2.95 -15.54
C ASP A 221 -9.31 2.89 -14.84
N TRP A 222 -8.91 1.68 -14.46
CA TRP A 222 -7.63 1.40 -13.81
C TRP A 222 -6.43 1.80 -14.64
N ARG A 223 -6.47 1.60 -15.96
CA ARG A 223 -5.33 1.90 -16.84
C ARG A 223 -5.04 3.40 -16.83
N THR A 224 -6.07 4.21 -17.00
CA THR A 224 -5.94 5.68 -16.97
C THR A 224 -5.54 6.18 -15.58
N ALA A 225 -6.16 5.65 -14.52
CA ALA A 225 -5.79 5.99 -13.15
C ALA A 225 -4.31 5.72 -12.84
N LYS A 226 -3.82 4.52 -13.24
CA LYS A 226 -2.43 4.10 -13.07
C LYS A 226 -1.45 5.00 -13.81
N GLN A 227 -1.75 5.33 -15.07
CA GLN A 227 -0.90 6.24 -15.85
C GLN A 227 -0.83 7.62 -15.22
N ALA A 228 -1.97 8.20 -14.83
CA ALA A 228 -2.03 9.52 -14.21
C ALA A 228 -1.30 9.55 -12.86
N ALA A 229 -1.42 8.49 -12.05
CA ALA A 229 -0.70 8.36 -10.79
C ALA A 229 0.81 8.27 -11.02
N ASN A 230 1.29 7.49 -12.00
CA ASN A 230 2.70 7.41 -12.35
C ASN A 230 3.27 8.75 -12.83
N VAL A 231 2.49 9.54 -13.59
CA VAL A 231 2.90 10.90 -14.00
C VAL A 231 2.97 11.84 -12.80
N THR A 232 1.98 11.80 -11.90
CA THR A 232 1.85 12.78 -10.80
C THR A 232 2.73 12.46 -9.61
N PHE A 233 2.75 11.20 -9.17
CA PHE A 233 3.49 10.71 -8.01
C PHE A 233 4.84 10.05 -8.39
N GLY A 234 5.15 10.03 -9.68
CA GLY A 234 6.37 9.46 -10.23
C GLY A 234 6.42 7.93 -10.18
N GLY A 235 7.21 7.35 -11.07
CA GLY A 235 7.44 5.91 -11.16
C GLY A 235 6.80 5.27 -12.38
N THR A 236 6.79 3.94 -12.42
CA THR A 236 6.23 3.12 -13.49
C THR A 236 5.48 1.93 -12.89
N GLY A 237 4.71 1.21 -13.71
CA GLY A 237 3.92 0.07 -13.22
C GLY A 237 2.95 0.49 -12.12
N ARG A 238 3.05 -0.11 -10.93
CA ARG A 238 2.23 0.20 -9.76
C ARG A 238 2.82 1.29 -8.85
N THR A 239 4.09 1.67 -9.03
CA THR A 239 4.80 2.52 -8.06
C THR A 239 4.10 3.86 -7.80
N GLY A 240 3.63 4.55 -8.83
CA GLY A 240 2.93 5.83 -8.65
C GLY A 240 1.59 5.66 -7.93
N VAL A 241 0.89 4.55 -8.15
CA VAL A 241 -0.39 4.26 -7.46
C VAL A 241 -0.13 3.95 -5.98
N GLU A 242 0.87 3.14 -5.66
CA GLU A 242 1.22 2.86 -4.26
C GLU A 242 1.62 4.15 -3.50
N ARG A 243 2.37 5.05 -4.15
CA ARG A 243 2.70 6.36 -3.60
C ARG A 243 1.48 7.27 -3.43
N ALA A 244 0.56 7.25 -4.39
CA ALA A 244 -0.71 7.96 -4.28
C ALA A 244 -1.53 7.44 -3.09
N ALA A 245 -1.62 6.12 -2.94
CA ALA A 245 -2.33 5.46 -1.84
C ALA A 245 -1.73 5.82 -0.47
N ASP A 246 -0.39 5.79 -0.34
CA ASP A 246 0.29 6.25 0.87
C ASP A 246 -0.04 7.72 1.20
N CYS A 247 0.03 8.61 0.20
CA CYS A 247 -0.29 10.02 0.39
C CYS A 247 -1.74 10.25 0.84
N MET A 248 -2.69 9.55 0.22
CA MET A 248 -4.09 9.60 0.61
C MET A 248 -4.31 8.98 2.00
N ALA A 249 -3.62 7.88 2.33
CA ALA A 249 -3.69 7.27 3.65
C ALA A 249 -3.21 8.23 4.73
N ARG A 250 -2.10 8.96 4.50
CA ARG A 250 -1.62 10.04 5.39
C ARG A 250 -2.67 11.14 5.55
N ALA A 251 -3.26 11.61 4.45
CA ALA A 251 -4.31 12.63 4.49
C ALA A 251 -5.58 12.15 5.24
N LEU A 252 -5.85 10.84 5.23
CA LEU A 252 -6.92 10.25 6.02
C LEU A 252 -6.54 10.09 7.50
N GLY A 253 -5.25 10.14 7.87
CA GLY A 253 -4.76 10.03 9.25
C GLY A 253 -3.94 8.78 9.56
N ALA A 254 -3.45 8.05 8.55
CA ALA A 254 -2.53 6.93 8.75
C ALA A 254 -1.21 7.41 9.38
N SER A 255 -0.73 6.70 10.41
CA SER A 255 0.53 6.99 11.09
C SER A 255 1.74 6.34 10.42
N PHE A 256 1.52 5.31 9.61
CA PHE A 256 2.53 4.54 8.89
C PHE A 256 2.21 4.46 7.39
N THR A 257 3.24 4.44 6.54
CA THR A 257 3.17 4.22 5.09
C THR A 257 4.40 3.44 4.62
N GLN A 258 4.27 2.71 3.51
CA GLN A 258 5.28 1.73 3.08
C GLN A 258 6.24 2.28 2.00
N TYR A 259 5.73 3.03 1.03
CA TYR A 259 6.45 3.43 -0.19
C TYR A 259 6.89 4.89 -0.17
N THR A 260 6.20 5.75 0.58
CA THR A 260 6.58 7.16 0.75
C THR A 260 6.02 7.76 2.04
N SER A 261 6.72 8.74 2.61
CA SER A 261 6.23 9.56 3.71
C SER A 261 5.24 10.65 3.29
N CYS A 262 5.03 10.85 1.98
CA CYS A 262 4.21 11.93 1.42
C CYS A 262 4.63 13.35 1.85
N GLY A 263 5.93 13.63 1.89
CA GLY A 263 6.45 14.93 2.30
C GLY A 263 6.32 16.07 1.27
N ARG A 264 5.93 15.77 0.02
CA ARG A 264 5.87 16.78 -1.05
C ARG A 264 4.49 17.45 -1.11
N ALA A 265 4.47 18.78 -1.15
CA ALA A 265 3.23 19.55 -1.15
C ALA A 265 2.35 19.31 -2.39
N ASP A 266 2.97 19.12 -3.56
CA ASP A 266 2.26 18.79 -4.81
C ASP A 266 1.57 17.42 -4.73
N TRP A 267 2.22 16.43 -4.13
CA TRP A 267 1.63 15.11 -3.89
C TRP A 267 0.49 15.14 -2.88
N GLN A 268 0.61 15.95 -1.82
CA GLN A 268 -0.45 16.15 -0.84
C GLN A 268 -1.69 16.79 -1.50
N ALA A 269 -1.50 17.82 -2.33
CA ALA A 269 -2.58 18.45 -3.07
C ALA A 269 -3.25 17.47 -4.06
N ALA A 270 -2.45 16.68 -4.78
CA ALA A 270 -2.93 15.64 -5.68
C ALA A 270 -3.74 14.55 -4.95
N ALA A 271 -3.28 14.10 -3.78
CA ALA A 271 -4.02 13.16 -2.94
C ALA A 271 -5.34 13.74 -2.44
N GLY A 272 -5.36 15.02 -2.04
CA GLY A 272 -6.60 15.73 -1.70
C GLY A 272 -7.60 15.81 -2.86
N ARG A 273 -7.13 15.95 -4.11
CA ARG A 273 -7.99 15.90 -5.31
C ARG A 273 -8.62 14.53 -5.48
N LEU A 274 -7.84 13.44 -5.37
CA LEU A 274 -8.35 12.07 -5.45
C LEU A 274 -9.37 11.77 -4.36
N LEU A 275 -9.11 12.17 -3.11
CA LEU A 275 -10.04 12.01 -1.99
C LEU A 275 -11.36 12.76 -2.18
N ALA A 276 -11.32 13.90 -2.90
CA ALA A 276 -12.52 14.62 -3.33
C ALA A 276 -13.22 14.00 -4.56
N GLY A 277 -12.79 12.81 -5.01
CA GLY A 277 -13.33 12.13 -6.18
C GLY A 277 -12.93 12.74 -7.52
N ARG A 278 -11.91 13.61 -7.55
CA ARG A 278 -11.44 14.29 -8.76
C ARG A 278 -10.23 13.58 -9.34
N ARG A 279 -10.16 13.52 -10.68
CA ARG A 279 -9.00 13.02 -11.43
C ARG A 279 -7.77 13.91 -11.18
N LEU A 280 -6.58 13.34 -11.37
CA LEU A 280 -5.27 14.00 -11.30
C LEU A 280 -5.03 14.87 -12.55
#